data_AF-A0A7V8E3P2-F1
#
_entry.id   AF-A0A7V8E3P2-F1
#
_cell.length_a   1.000
_cell.length_b   1.000
_cell.length_c   1.000
_cell.angle_alpha   90.00
_cell.angle_beta   90.00
_cell.angle_gamma   90.00
#
_symmetry.space_group_name_H-M   'P 1'
#
loop_
_entity.id
_entity.type
_entity.pdbx_description
1 polymer ?
#
loop_
_entity_poly.entity_id
_entity_poly.type
_entity_poly.pdbx_seq_one_letter_code
_entity_poly.pdbx_strand_id
1 'polypeptide(L)'
;MKTLLPAILVAFILGAVFGVAASRRRESAPPSGERADPGRSAEAQAGAAPGSRPSSDDPRRLLEEENRLLRERIARMERGSAPSAEESEKRAKELIKRIPGLLAKKDGHGLLKLMRELALLGEPGYVAALKIAEVLGRDVENGGGEFGASASALHNVLQSSPGMLEWALRHPDLASAWMRLRAIGPMMAQLEPDPAALFGELLRNEKDPNVSASLAGGLYSMARAGSEQALIDAARGQTGQAARTLVEALANLGTPEARAGLRELAASQDPALRDEASYQVLRIDPPSAGVLISGLVPKGQAEAAGLRRGDLVLSYNGSPVTAFDRLREEVQKTSAEHLVPIVVQRGNETVTLQIRGQQIGIYGDEVKPGR
;
A
#
# COMPACT_ATOMS: atom_id res chain seq x y z
N MET A 1 5.07 1.49 37.31
CA MET A 1 4.70 2.86 36.88
C MET A 1 4.18 2.76 35.45
N LYS A 2 2.97 3.25 35.22
CA LYS A 2 2.29 3.28 33.92
C LYS A 2 2.93 4.38 33.06
N THR A 3 3.32 4.08 31.83
CA THR A 3 3.55 5.11 30.81
C THR A 3 2.56 4.92 29.67
N LEU A 4 1.72 5.94 29.52
CA LEU A 4 0.72 6.11 28.49
C LEU A 4 1.39 6.41 27.13
N LEU A 5 0.71 5.95 26.09
CA LEU A 5 0.89 6.09 24.64
C LEU A 5 0.79 7.56 24.14
N PRO A 6 1.14 7.88 22.87
CA PRO A 6 0.22 7.67 21.73
C PRO A 6 0.91 7.19 20.43
N ALA A 7 0.55 6.03 19.86
CA ALA A 7 -0.41 5.86 18.75
C ALA A 7 -0.80 7.10 17.94
N ILE A 8 0.10 7.64 17.12
CA ILE A 8 -0.24 8.45 15.93
C ILE A 8 0.79 8.20 14.82
N LEU A 9 0.61 7.15 14.00
CA LEU A 9 1.14 7.09 12.62
C LEU A 9 0.56 5.92 11.80
N VAL A 10 -0.77 5.78 11.71
CA VAL A 10 -1.42 4.78 10.82
C VAL A 10 -2.43 5.41 9.85
N ALA A 11 -2.62 6.72 9.86
CA ALA A 11 -3.63 7.39 9.03
C ALA A 11 -3.13 7.99 7.69
N PHE A 12 -1.86 7.85 7.31
CA PHE A 12 -1.29 8.61 6.19
C PHE A 12 -1.16 7.88 4.83
N ILE A 13 -1.50 6.59 4.73
CA ILE A 13 -1.41 5.85 3.45
C ILE A 13 -2.79 5.73 2.73
N LEU A 14 -3.89 6.10 3.37
CA LEU A 14 -5.24 6.04 2.76
C LEU A 14 -5.74 7.33 2.10
N GLY A 15 -4.94 8.41 2.09
CA GLY A 15 -5.37 9.75 1.63
C GLY A 15 -4.83 10.24 0.28
N ALA A 16 -3.84 9.56 -0.33
CA ALA A 16 -3.08 10.12 -1.45
C ALA A 16 -3.60 9.76 -2.87
N VAL A 17 -4.86 9.34 -3.00
CA VAL A 17 -5.48 9.05 -4.32
C VAL A 17 -6.56 10.09 -4.72
N PHE A 18 -6.93 11.02 -3.83
CA PHE A 18 -7.85 12.11 -4.17
C PHE A 18 -7.21 13.47 -3.94
N GLY A 19 -6.57 14.01 -4.99
CA GLY A 19 -6.12 15.40 -5.02
C GLY A 19 -7.32 16.35 -5.09
N VAL A 20 -7.71 16.93 -3.95
CA VAL A 20 -8.63 18.07 -3.91
C VAL A 20 -7.80 19.35 -3.96
N ALA A 21 -7.86 20.05 -5.08
CA ALA A 21 -7.30 21.38 -5.25
C ALA A 21 -8.02 22.38 -4.33
N ALA A 22 -7.34 22.86 -3.29
CA ALA A 22 -7.83 23.95 -2.45
C ALA A 22 -7.59 25.29 -3.16
N SER A 23 -8.66 25.89 -3.70
CA SER A 23 -8.67 27.25 -4.21
C SER A 23 -8.42 28.25 -3.07
N ARG A 24 -7.35 29.04 -3.18
CA ARG A 24 -7.01 30.15 -2.28
C ARG A 24 -8.11 31.22 -2.29
N ARG A 25 -8.76 31.49 -1.15
CA ARG A 25 -9.38 32.80 -0.88
C ARG A 25 -8.63 33.47 0.27
N ARG A 26 -8.33 34.75 0.04
CA ARG A 26 -7.51 35.63 0.87
C ARG A 26 -8.13 35.86 2.25
N GLU A 27 -7.25 35.89 3.25
CA GLU A 27 -7.50 36.42 4.58
C GLU A 27 -7.64 37.95 4.55
N SER A 28 -8.59 38.47 5.34
CA SER A 28 -8.48 39.78 5.97
C SER A 28 -9.22 39.73 7.31
N ALA A 29 -8.49 40.03 8.38
CA ALA A 29 -8.86 39.99 9.79
C ALA A 29 -9.91 41.08 10.20
N PRO A 30 -10.48 41.03 11.43
CA PRO A 30 -11.71 41.72 11.83
C PRO A 30 -11.44 43.09 12.50
N PRO A 31 -12.49 43.79 13.01
CA PRO A 31 -12.52 43.89 14.49
C PRO A 31 -13.91 43.98 15.17
N SER A 32 -13.84 43.64 16.47
CA SER A 32 -14.47 44.27 17.65
C SER A 32 -15.97 44.17 17.95
N GLY A 33 -16.24 43.55 19.11
CA GLY A 33 -17.04 44.13 20.19
C GLY A 33 -18.50 43.70 20.27
N GLU A 34 -18.86 42.86 21.25
CA GLU A 34 -19.56 43.27 22.47
C GLU A 34 -19.80 42.05 23.39
N ARG A 35 -19.59 42.24 24.70
CA ARG A 35 -19.92 41.27 25.75
C ARG A 35 -21.34 41.55 26.24
N ALA A 36 -22.16 40.51 26.42
CA ALA A 36 -23.24 40.53 27.41
C ALA A 36 -23.61 39.10 27.88
N ASP A 37 -23.21 38.84 29.12
CA ASP A 37 -23.79 38.07 30.24
C ASP A 37 -24.59 36.75 30.05
N PRO A 38 -24.34 35.71 30.89
CA PRO A 38 -25.05 34.44 30.87
C PRO A 38 -26.17 34.36 31.92
N GLY A 39 -27.33 33.85 31.51
CA GLY A 39 -28.26 33.18 32.43
C GLY A 39 -29.71 33.67 32.40
N ARG A 40 -30.57 32.90 31.73
CA ARG A 40 -31.77 32.28 32.32
C ARG A 40 -32.59 31.54 31.25
N SER A 41 -32.72 30.25 31.49
CA SER A 41 -33.92 29.42 31.40
C SER A 41 -35.12 29.97 30.62
N ALA A 42 -35.47 29.29 29.54
CA ALA A 42 -36.87 29.07 29.17
C ALA A 42 -36.96 27.78 28.33
N GLU A 43 -37.40 26.71 28.98
CA GLU A 43 -38.04 25.58 28.34
C GLU A 43 -39.20 26.10 27.49
N ALA A 44 -39.15 25.84 26.19
CA ALA A 44 -40.32 25.93 25.31
C ALA A 44 -40.38 24.64 24.50
N GLN A 45 -41.11 23.68 25.07
CA GLN A 45 -41.70 22.56 24.35
C GLN A 45 -42.57 23.13 23.22
N ALA A 46 -42.19 22.87 21.97
CA ALA A 46 -43.09 22.98 20.83
C ALA A 46 -43.38 21.55 20.34
N GLY A 47 -44.66 21.17 20.47
CA GLY A 47 -45.14 19.81 20.30
C GLY A 47 -44.88 19.22 18.92
N ALA A 48 -44.31 18.02 18.91
CA ALA A 48 -44.34 17.13 17.76
C ALA A 48 -45.77 16.61 17.58
N ALA A 49 -46.40 16.98 16.46
CA ALA A 49 -47.63 16.34 16.01
C ALA A 49 -47.35 14.87 15.63
N PRO A 50 -48.13 13.88 16.12
CA PRO A 50 -47.98 12.50 15.69
C PRO A 50 -48.80 12.29 14.41
N GLY A 51 -48.16 12.10 13.25
CA GLY A 51 -48.90 11.63 12.07
C GLY A 51 -48.37 11.95 10.68
N SER A 52 -47.20 12.55 10.49
CA SER A 52 -46.62 12.63 9.14
C SER A 52 -45.94 11.30 8.81
N ARG A 53 -46.62 10.43 8.04
CA ARG A 53 -45.98 9.30 7.37
C ARG A 53 -44.74 9.82 6.62
N PRO A 54 -43.54 9.27 6.81
CA PRO A 54 -42.38 9.65 6.00
C PRO A 54 -42.67 9.28 4.55
N SER A 55 -42.40 10.19 3.60
CA SER A 55 -42.62 9.97 2.18
C SER A 55 -41.85 8.73 1.68
N SER A 56 -42.42 8.06 0.68
CA SER A 56 -41.86 6.88 0.00
C SER A 56 -40.48 7.08 -0.64
N ASP A 57 -39.98 8.31 -0.66
CA ASP A 57 -38.83 8.74 -1.46
C ASP A 57 -37.58 9.04 -0.60
N ASP A 58 -37.53 8.63 0.67
CA ASP A 58 -36.34 8.77 1.51
C ASP A 58 -35.17 7.91 0.95
N PRO A 59 -34.08 8.52 0.44
CA PRO A 59 -32.97 7.79 -0.18
C PRO A 59 -32.31 6.77 0.76
N ARG A 60 -32.37 6.99 2.08
CA ARG A 60 -31.83 6.03 3.06
C ARG A 60 -32.70 4.78 3.15
N ARG A 61 -34.02 4.92 3.10
CA ARG A 61 -34.95 3.78 3.09
C ARG A 61 -34.86 2.97 1.80
N LEU A 62 -34.71 3.64 0.65
CA LEU A 62 -34.51 2.95 -0.63
C LEU A 62 -33.23 2.12 -0.62
N LEU A 63 -32.14 2.66 -0.07
CA LEU A 63 -30.88 1.94 0.08
C LEU A 63 -30.97 0.80 1.10
N GLU A 64 -31.67 0.99 2.22
CA GLU A 64 -31.92 -0.06 3.22
C GLU A 64 -32.79 -1.19 2.68
N GLU A 65 -33.83 -0.86 1.90
CA GLU A 65 -34.71 -1.80 1.25
C GLU A 65 -34.00 -2.58 0.14
N GLU A 66 -33.16 -1.91 -0.65
CA GLU A 66 -32.31 -2.55 -1.67
C GLU A 66 -31.28 -3.50 -1.02
N ASN A 67 -30.65 -3.08 0.08
CA ASN A 67 -29.73 -3.93 0.83
C ASN A 67 -30.43 -5.11 1.51
N ARG A 68 -31.67 -4.94 1.99
CA ARG A 68 -32.50 -6.03 2.53
C ARG A 68 -32.82 -7.05 1.43
N LEU A 69 -33.27 -6.61 0.26
CA LEU A 69 -33.57 -7.48 -0.88
C LEU A 69 -32.32 -8.21 -1.38
N LEU A 70 -31.15 -7.55 -1.35
CA LEU A 70 -29.89 -8.18 -1.69
C LEU A 70 -29.53 -9.30 -0.69
N ARG A 71 -29.66 -9.04 0.61
CA ARG A 71 -29.44 -10.05 1.66
C ARG A 71 -30.41 -11.22 1.54
N GLU A 72 -31.68 -10.96 1.26
CA GLU A 72 -32.66 -12.02 1.02
C GLU A 72 -32.35 -12.86 -0.22
N ARG A 73 -31.81 -12.23 -1.26
CA ARG A 73 -31.42 -12.91 -2.50
C ARG A 73 -30.16 -13.75 -2.30
N ILE A 74 -29.17 -13.24 -1.55
CA ILE A 74 -28.01 -14.01 -1.10
C ILE A 74 -28.45 -15.22 -0.26
N ALA A 75 -29.31 -15.00 0.74
CA ALA A 75 -29.85 -16.07 1.57
C ALA A 75 -30.74 -17.08 0.80
N ARG A 76 -31.33 -16.68 -0.33
CA ARG A 76 -32.05 -17.61 -1.24
C ARG A 76 -31.08 -18.42 -2.10
N MET A 77 -29.97 -17.82 -2.53
CA MET A 77 -28.91 -18.53 -3.27
C MET A 77 -28.20 -19.55 -2.36
N GLU A 78 -27.92 -19.19 -1.11
CA GLU A 78 -27.34 -20.09 -0.09
C GLU A 78 -28.27 -21.26 0.28
N ARG A 79 -29.59 -21.11 0.10
CA ARG A 79 -30.60 -22.15 0.38
C ARG A 79 -30.90 -23.10 -0.79
N GLY A 80 -30.07 -23.13 -1.85
CA GLY A 80 -30.10 -24.19 -2.85
C GLY A 80 -30.82 -23.87 -4.17
N SER A 81 -30.71 -22.65 -4.68
CA SER A 81 -31.01 -22.35 -6.10
C SER A 81 -30.11 -21.23 -6.61
N ALA A 82 -28.80 -21.41 -6.48
CA ALA A 82 -27.87 -20.69 -7.33
C ALA A 82 -28.16 -21.10 -8.80
N PRO A 83 -28.27 -20.15 -9.75
CA PRO A 83 -28.44 -20.49 -11.15
C PRO A 83 -27.34 -21.47 -11.58
N SER A 84 -27.68 -22.41 -12.45
CA SER A 84 -26.67 -23.34 -12.97
C SER A 84 -25.54 -22.56 -13.64
N ALA A 85 -24.35 -23.15 -13.77
CA ALA A 85 -23.23 -22.49 -14.45
C ALA A 85 -23.63 -22.03 -15.87
N GLU A 86 -24.42 -22.85 -16.57
CA GLU A 86 -24.97 -22.56 -17.90
C GLU A 86 -25.97 -21.39 -17.89
N GLU A 87 -26.86 -21.32 -16.89
CA GLU A 87 -27.81 -20.22 -16.72
C GLU A 87 -27.08 -18.90 -16.40
N SER A 88 -26.05 -18.96 -15.55
CA SER A 88 -25.22 -17.82 -15.19
C SER A 88 -24.46 -17.28 -16.40
N GLU A 89 -23.89 -18.16 -17.23
CA GLU A 89 -23.21 -17.78 -18.46
C GLU A 89 -24.17 -17.15 -19.48
N LYS A 90 -25.34 -17.77 -19.70
CA LYS A 90 -26.37 -17.22 -20.60
C LYS A 90 -26.83 -15.85 -20.12
N ARG A 91 -27.04 -15.69 -18.81
CA ARG A 91 -27.47 -14.41 -18.24
C ARG A 91 -26.37 -13.35 -18.36
N ALA A 92 -25.11 -13.70 -18.11
CA ALA A 92 -23.99 -12.79 -18.26
C ALA A 92 -23.89 -12.28 -19.70
N LYS A 93 -24.01 -13.17 -20.70
CA LYS A 93 -24.02 -12.80 -22.13
C LYS A 93 -25.11 -11.78 -22.46
N GLU A 94 -26.33 -11.94 -21.93
CA GLU A 94 -27.42 -10.96 -22.14
C GLU A 94 -27.17 -9.63 -21.45
N LEU A 95 -26.64 -9.64 -20.23
CA LEU A 95 -26.31 -8.42 -19.49
C LEU A 95 -25.17 -7.64 -20.16
N ILE A 96 -24.14 -8.33 -20.65
CA ILE A 96 -22.98 -7.72 -21.34
C ILE A 96 -23.42 -6.92 -22.57
N LYS A 97 -24.42 -7.40 -23.33
CA LYS A 97 -24.95 -6.68 -24.50
C LYS A 97 -25.49 -5.28 -24.18
N ARG A 98 -25.84 -5.00 -22.92
CA ARG A 98 -26.35 -3.69 -22.47
C ARG A 98 -25.24 -2.66 -22.25
N ILE A 99 -23.98 -3.09 -22.06
CA ILE A 99 -22.85 -2.22 -21.72
C ILE A 99 -22.65 -1.11 -22.75
N PRO A 100 -22.55 -1.37 -24.08
CA PRO A 100 -22.27 -0.32 -25.05
C PRO A 100 -23.34 0.78 -25.07
N GLY A 101 -24.61 0.41 -24.88
CA GLY A 101 -25.71 1.37 -24.83
C GLY A 101 -25.66 2.28 -23.60
N LEU A 102 -25.25 1.74 -22.45
CA LEU A 102 -25.08 2.52 -21.22
C LEU A 102 -23.85 3.43 -21.29
N LEU A 103 -22.74 2.94 -21.88
CA LEU A 103 -21.56 3.76 -22.13
C LEU A 103 -21.86 4.93 -23.07
N ALA A 104 -22.56 4.67 -24.19
CA ALA A 104 -22.94 5.72 -25.16
C ALA A 104 -23.85 6.79 -24.54
N LYS A 105 -24.74 6.40 -23.62
CA LYS A 105 -25.60 7.31 -22.86
C LYS A 105 -24.91 7.97 -21.68
N LYS A 106 -23.66 7.59 -21.38
CA LYS A 106 -22.93 8.00 -20.18
C LYS A 106 -23.72 7.76 -18.88
N ASP A 107 -24.46 6.64 -18.83
CA ASP A 107 -25.31 6.29 -17.70
C ASP A 107 -24.54 5.53 -16.62
N GLY A 108 -23.82 6.26 -15.76
CA GLY A 108 -23.03 5.69 -14.68
C GLY A 108 -23.86 4.94 -13.65
N HIS A 109 -25.08 5.37 -13.35
CA HIS A 109 -25.98 4.67 -12.43
C HIS A 109 -26.42 3.31 -13.01
N GLY A 110 -26.79 3.30 -14.29
CA GLY A 110 -27.11 2.07 -15.01
C GLY A 110 -25.90 1.13 -15.09
N LEU A 111 -24.70 1.66 -15.31
CA LEU A 111 -23.45 0.89 -15.31
C LEU A 111 -23.16 0.28 -13.93
N LEU A 112 -23.29 1.04 -12.85
CA LEU A 112 -23.11 0.53 -11.47
C LEU A 112 -24.11 -0.59 -11.14
N LYS A 113 -25.37 -0.42 -11.54
CA LYS A 113 -26.39 -1.46 -11.37
C LYS A 113 -26.02 -2.72 -12.17
N LEU A 114 -25.64 -2.56 -13.43
CA LEU A 114 -25.23 -3.67 -14.30
C LEU A 114 -23.98 -4.38 -13.77
N MET A 115 -23.00 -3.62 -13.25
CA MET A 115 -21.81 -4.14 -12.60
C MET A 115 -22.17 -5.04 -11.41
N ARG A 116 -23.09 -4.60 -10.55
CA ARG A 116 -23.58 -5.40 -9.42
C ARG A 116 -24.30 -6.67 -9.89
N GLU A 117 -25.17 -6.56 -10.90
CA GLU A 117 -25.88 -7.72 -11.48
C GLU A 117 -24.90 -8.75 -12.05
N LEU A 118 -23.86 -8.30 -12.75
CA LEU A 118 -22.81 -9.15 -13.30
C LEU A 118 -21.95 -9.80 -12.21
N ALA A 119 -21.55 -9.04 -11.18
CA ALA A 119 -20.78 -9.57 -10.05
C ALA A 119 -21.53 -10.68 -9.31
N LEU A 120 -22.86 -10.60 -9.21
CA LEU A 120 -23.69 -11.64 -8.58
C LEU A 120 -23.76 -12.94 -9.39
N LEU A 121 -23.35 -12.96 -10.66
CA LEU A 121 -23.32 -14.17 -11.49
C LEU A 121 -22.04 -14.99 -11.32
N GLY A 122 -21.07 -14.51 -10.53
CA GLY A 122 -19.78 -15.17 -10.36
C GLY A 122 -18.85 -14.96 -11.57
N GLU A 123 -17.95 -15.91 -11.78
CA GLU A 123 -16.92 -15.85 -12.84
C GLU A 123 -17.44 -15.46 -14.23
N PRO A 124 -18.61 -15.96 -14.71
CA PRO A 124 -19.14 -15.54 -16.00
C PRO A 124 -19.38 -14.04 -16.15
N GLY A 125 -19.63 -13.33 -15.04
CA GLY A 125 -19.89 -11.88 -15.02
C GLY A 125 -18.69 -11.03 -14.58
N TYR A 126 -17.71 -11.60 -13.89
CA TYR A 126 -16.61 -10.84 -13.26
C TYR A 126 -15.82 -10.00 -14.25
N VAL A 127 -15.35 -10.56 -15.37
CA VAL A 127 -14.55 -9.79 -16.35
C VAL A 127 -15.29 -8.54 -16.83
N ALA A 128 -16.58 -8.67 -17.12
CA ALA A 128 -17.38 -7.54 -17.58
C ALA A 128 -17.63 -6.52 -16.47
N ALA A 129 -17.91 -6.99 -15.25
CA ALA A 129 -18.07 -6.12 -14.09
C ALA A 129 -16.79 -5.33 -13.77
N LEU A 130 -15.62 -5.98 -13.81
CA LEU A 130 -14.31 -5.33 -13.61
C LEU A 130 -14.03 -4.27 -14.69
N LYS A 131 -14.39 -4.53 -15.95
CA LYS A 131 -14.27 -3.53 -17.03
C LYS A 131 -15.16 -2.31 -16.79
N ILE A 132 -16.38 -2.50 -16.30
CA ILE A 132 -17.24 -1.38 -15.90
C ILE A 132 -16.61 -0.60 -14.74
N ALA A 133 -16.11 -1.30 -13.72
CA ALA A 133 -15.43 -0.68 -12.58
C ALA A 133 -14.24 0.18 -13.02
N GLU A 134 -13.45 -0.31 -13.98
CA GLU A 134 -12.28 0.40 -14.51
C GLU A 134 -12.68 1.67 -15.27
N VAL A 135 -13.70 1.61 -16.12
CA VAL A 135 -14.20 2.80 -16.83
C VAL A 135 -14.69 3.85 -15.85
N LEU A 136 -15.59 3.47 -14.92
CA LEU A 136 -16.15 4.40 -13.94
C LEU A 136 -15.10 4.92 -12.97
N GLY A 137 -14.14 4.09 -12.58
CA GLY A 137 -13.10 4.48 -11.65
C GLY A 137 -12.10 5.45 -12.25
N ARG A 138 -11.73 5.27 -13.52
CA ARG A 138 -10.88 6.23 -14.23
C ARG A 138 -11.59 7.57 -14.45
N ASP A 139 -12.90 7.58 -14.73
CA ASP A 139 -13.70 8.82 -14.76
C ASP A 139 -13.60 9.54 -13.41
N VAL A 140 -13.86 8.83 -12.31
CA VAL A 140 -13.77 9.36 -10.95
C VAL A 140 -12.37 9.93 -10.63
N GLU A 141 -11.29 9.24 -11.02
CA GLU A 141 -9.92 9.74 -10.82
C GLU A 141 -9.62 11.01 -11.62
N ASN A 142 -10.23 11.16 -12.80
CA ASN A 142 -10.05 12.31 -13.68
C ASN A 142 -10.94 13.52 -13.33
N GLY A 143 -11.46 13.57 -12.09
CA GLY A 143 -12.33 14.64 -11.60
C GLY A 143 -13.83 14.35 -11.73
N GLY A 144 -14.20 13.21 -12.33
CA GLY A 144 -15.56 12.73 -12.46
C GLY A 144 -16.45 13.56 -13.39
N GLY A 145 -17.70 13.13 -13.50
CA GLY A 145 -18.77 13.86 -14.18
C GLY A 145 -19.01 13.43 -15.61
N GLU A 146 -18.17 12.58 -16.21
CA GLU A 146 -18.48 12.02 -17.52
C GLU A 146 -19.69 11.09 -17.44
N PHE A 147 -19.68 10.14 -16.50
CA PHE A 147 -20.73 9.15 -16.36
C PHE A 147 -21.72 9.48 -15.24
N GLY A 148 -21.47 10.52 -14.44
CA GLY A 148 -22.33 10.91 -13.32
C GLY A 148 -22.36 9.89 -12.16
N ALA A 149 -21.46 8.90 -12.15
CA ALA A 149 -21.26 7.99 -11.04
C ALA A 149 -20.34 8.63 -9.99
N SER A 150 -20.68 8.51 -8.71
CA SER A 150 -19.81 9.02 -7.63
C SER A 150 -18.76 8.00 -7.19
N ALA A 151 -17.63 8.50 -6.69
CA ALA A 151 -16.58 7.68 -6.08
C ALA A 151 -17.14 6.73 -5.00
N SER A 152 -18.01 7.27 -4.13
CA SER A 152 -18.64 6.51 -3.04
C SER A 152 -19.57 5.41 -3.57
N ALA A 153 -20.34 5.68 -4.64
CA ALA A 153 -21.22 4.67 -5.21
C ALA A 153 -20.42 3.52 -5.84
N LEU A 154 -19.35 3.83 -6.59
CA LEU A 154 -18.43 2.82 -7.12
C LEU A 154 -17.78 2.00 -5.99
N HIS A 155 -17.25 2.68 -4.97
CA HIS A 155 -16.63 2.05 -3.81
C HIS A 155 -17.59 1.08 -3.11
N ASN A 156 -18.85 1.48 -2.91
CA ASN A 156 -19.86 0.64 -2.27
C ASN A 156 -20.12 -0.65 -3.06
N VAL A 157 -20.21 -0.57 -4.40
CA VAL A 157 -20.42 -1.79 -5.20
C VAL A 157 -19.21 -2.72 -5.12
N LEU A 158 -18.00 -2.18 -5.23
CA LEU A 158 -16.76 -2.96 -5.11
C LEU A 158 -16.67 -3.68 -3.75
N GLN A 159 -16.86 -2.95 -2.64
CA GLN A 159 -16.85 -3.52 -1.29
C GLN A 159 -17.90 -4.61 -1.10
N SER A 160 -19.08 -4.45 -1.72
CA SER A 160 -20.15 -5.45 -1.66
C SER A 160 -19.93 -6.68 -2.54
N SER A 161 -18.79 -6.79 -3.24
CA SER A 161 -18.48 -7.87 -4.19
C SER A 161 -17.15 -8.59 -3.89
N PRO A 162 -16.96 -9.21 -2.70
CA PRO A 162 -15.72 -9.89 -2.30
C PRO A 162 -15.16 -10.85 -3.35
N GLY A 163 -16.00 -11.78 -3.83
CA GLY A 163 -15.56 -12.84 -4.74
C GLY A 163 -15.05 -12.30 -6.07
N MET A 164 -15.59 -11.17 -6.54
CA MET A 164 -15.10 -10.51 -7.75
C MET A 164 -13.70 -9.89 -7.53
N LEU A 165 -13.47 -9.30 -6.35
CA LEU A 165 -12.20 -8.67 -6.00
C LEU A 165 -11.10 -9.71 -5.75
N GLU A 166 -11.41 -10.78 -5.03
CA GLU A 166 -10.48 -11.90 -4.86
C GLU A 166 -10.16 -12.54 -6.21
N TRP A 167 -11.17 -12.80 -7.04
CA TRP A 167 -10.98 -13.32 -8.38
C TRP A 167 -10.06 -12.41 -9.21
N ALA A 168 -10.23 -11.08 -9.13
CA ALA A 168 -9.36 -10.14 -9.82
C ALA A 168 -7.89 -10.26 -9.39
N LEU A 169 -7.62 -10.46 -8.10
CA LEU A 169 -6.25 -10.65 -7.58
C LEU A 169 -5.64 -11.97 -8.05
N ARG A 170 -6.44 -13.04 -8.15
CA ARG A 170 -5.99 -14.37 -8.60
C ARG A 170 -5.81 -14.48 -10.12
N HIS A 171 -6.37 -13.55 -10.91
CA HIS A 171 -6.34 -13.60 -12.38
C HIS A 171 -5.65 -12.35 -12.97
N PRO A 172 -4.33 -12.19 -12.80
CA PRO A 172 -3.58 -11.02 -13.25
C PRO A 172 -3.61 -10.81 -14.78
N ASP A 173 -3.91 -11.85 -15.55
CA ASP A 173 -4.05 -11.78 -17.02
C ASP A 173 -5.43 -11.28 -17.46
N LEU A 174 -6.44 -11.29 -16.57
CA LEU A 174 -7.83 -10.95 -16.89
C LEU A 174 -8.34 -9.70 -16.18
N ALA A 175 -7.74 -9.33 -15.04
CA ALA A 175 -7.98 -8.07 -14.35
C ALA A 175 -6.83 -7.10 -14.59
N SER A 176 -7.07 -5.80 -14.75
CA SER A 176 -6.00 -4.81 -14.89
C SER A 176 -5.26 -4.57 -13.57
N ALA A 177 -4.00 -4.14 -13.61
CA ALA A 177 -3.23 -3.78 -12.41
C ALA A 177 -3.94 -2.69 -11.58
N TRP A 178 -4.56 -1.73 -12.25
CA TRP A 178 -5.40 -0.69 -11.64
C TRP A 178 -6.52 -1.27 -10.77
N MET A 179 -7.14 -2.36 -11.23
CA MET A 179 -8.23 -3.04 -10.53
C MET A 179 -7.70 -3.92 -9.40
N ARG A 180 -6.60 -4.63 -9.64
CA ARG A 180 -5.95 -5.45 -8.59
C ARG A 180 -5.50 -4.58 -7.41
N LEU A 181 -4.89 -3.42 -7.64
CA LEU A 181 -4.53 -2.48 -6.57
C LEU A 181 -5.73 -2.09 -5.69
N ARG A 182 -6.91 -1.91 -6.30
CA ARG A 182 -8.15 -1.54 -5.60
C ARG A 182 -8.81 -2.70 -4.89
N ALA A 183 -8.53 -3.93 -5.29
CA ALA A 183 -9.02 -5.13 -4.63
C ALA A 183 -8.26 -5.39 -3.31
N ILE A 184 -6.98 -5.01 -3.21
CA ILE A 184 -6.14 -5.26 -2.02
C ILE A 184 -6.75 -4.69 -0.73
N GLY A 185 -7.13 -3.41 -0.74
CA GLY A 185 -7.69 -2.74 0.43
C GLY A 185 -8.94 -3.41 1.03
N PRO A 186 -10.01 -3.60 0.23
CA PRO A 186 -11.20 -4.37 0.64
C PRO A 186 -10.87 -5.76 1.17
N MET A 187 -9.94 -6.49 0.54
CA MET A 187 -9.56 -7.84 0.96
C MET A 187 -8.86 -7.87 2.32
N MET A 188 -8.10 -6.82 2.69
CA MET A 188 -7.56 -6.72 4.05
C MET A 188 -8.66 -6.51 5.10
N ALA A 189 -9.75 -5.82 4.75
CA ALA A 189 -10.86 -5.53 5.66
C ALA A 189 -11.82 -6.72 5.81
N GLN A 190 -11.91 -7.56 4.79
CA GLN A 190 -12.74 -8.75 4.74
C GLN A 190 -11.88 -9.94 5.16
N LEU A 191 -11.65 -10.06 6.47
CA LEU A 191 -10.80 -11.06 7.11
C LEU A 191 -11.32 -12.48 6.84
N GLU A 192 -10.94 -13.05 5.70
CA GLU A 192 -10.78 -14.49 5.49
C GLU A 192 -9.94 -15.10 6.63
N PRO A 193 -10.05 -16.41 6.93
CA PRO A 193 -9.42 -17.00 8.11
C PRO A 193 -7.88 -16.91 8.18
N ASP A 194 -7.18 -16.48 7.12
CA ASP A 194 -5.77 -16.07 7.20
C ASP A 194 -5.37 -15.12 6.03
N PRO A 195 -5.50 -13.79 6.19
CA PRO A 195 -5.19 -12.84 5.12
C PRO A 195 -3.70 -12.83 4.76
N ALA A 196 -2.80 -13.24 5.67
CA ALA A 196 -1.37 -13.29 5.39
C ALA A 196 -1.03 -14.44 4.42
N ALA A 197 -1.64 -15.61 4.62
CA ALA A 197 -1.47 -16.74 3.69
C ALA A 197 -1.93 -16.39 2.27
N LEU A 198 -3.11 -15.77 2.15
CA LEU A 198 -3.65 -15.30 0.87
C LEU A 198 -2.69 -14.31 0.20
N PHE A 199 -2.23 -13.29 0.91
CA PHE A 199 -1.37 -12.27 0.32
C PHE A 199 -0.01 -12.83 -0.10
N GLY A 200 0.53 -13.79 0.66
CA GLY A 200 1.74 -14.51 0.27
C GLY A 200 1.54 -15.34 -1.01
N GLU A 201 0.37 -15.96 -1.19
CA GLU A 201 0.01 -16.66 -2.43
C GLU A 201 -0.10 -15.70 -3.61
N LEU A 202 -0.87 -14.62 -3.46
CA LEU A 202 -1.09 -13.62 -4.49
C LEU A 202 0.23 -13.00 -4.96
N LEU A 203 1.13 -12.70 -4.01
CA LEU A 203 2.41 -12.08 -4.30
C LEU A 203 3.33 -12.96 -5.17
N ARG A 204 3.26 -14.30 -5.02
CA ARG A 204 4.05 -15.22 -5.85
C ARG A 204 3.62 -15.24 -7.32
N ASN A 205 2.35 -14.94 -7.58
CA ASN A 205 1.77 -14.96 -8.93
C ASN A 205 1.70 -13.57 -9.58
N GLU A 206 1.98 -12.50 -8.83
CA GLU A 206 1.92 -11.14 -9.33
C GLU A 206 3.21 -10.72 -10.04
N LYS A 207 3.06 -10.11 -11.22
CA LYS A 207 4.16 -9.66 -12.08
C LYS A 207 4.24 -8.14 -12.14
N ASP A 208 3.16 -7.43 -11.84
CA ASP A 208 3.16 -5.98 -11.80
C ASP A 208 3.86 -5.46 -10.54
N PRO A 209 4.94 -4.67 -10.66
CA PRO A 209 5.76 -4.28 -9.52
C PRO A 209 5.00 -3.40 -8.51
N ASN A 210 4.01 -2.62 -8.95
CA ASN A 210 3.23 -1.77 -8.04
C ASN A 210 2.21 -2.60 -7.27
N VAL A 211 1.60 -3.60 -7.92
CA VAL A 211 0.70 -4.53 -7.25
C VAL A 211 1.48 -5.39 -6.26
N SER A 212 2.63 -5.94 -6.65
CA SER A 212 3.52 -6.70 -5.74
C SER A 212 3.95 -5.88 -4.53
N ALA A 213 4.34 -4.61 -4.73
CA ALA A 213 4.70 -3.72 -3.64
C ALA A 213 3.51 -3.47 -2.68
N SER A 214 2.29 -3.34 -3.22
CA SER A 214 1.09 -3.12 -2.42
C SER A 214 0.68 -4.36 -1.63
N LEU A 215 0.80 -5.56 -2.23
CA LEU A 215 0.59 -6.84 -1.55
C LEU A 215 1.63 -7.04 -0.43
N ALA A 216 2.90 -6.75 -0.71
CA ALA A 216 3.96 -6.76 0.30
C ALA A 216 3.68 -5.78 1.45
N GLY A 217 3.17 -4.58 1.14
CA GLY A 217 2.73 -3.61 2.15
C GLY A 217 1.57 -4.12 3.02
N GLY A 218 0.63 -4.85 2.43
CA GLY A 218 -0.42 -5.55 3.17
C GLY A 218 0.15 -6.57 4.15
N LEU A 219 1.05 -7.45 3.69
CA LEU A 219 1.75 -8.42 4.55
C LEU A 219 2.53 -7.74 5.68
N TYR A 220 3.26 -6.66 5.35
CA TYR A 220 3.95 -5.83 6.34
C TYR A 220 3.00 -5.31 7.42
N SER A 221 1.83 -4.80 7.03
CA SER A 221 0.86 -4.25 8.00
C SER A 221 0.27 -5.31 8.93
N MET A 222 0.25 -6.57 8.49
CA MET A 222 -0.24 -7.72 9.26
C MET A 222 0.89 -8.46 10.01
N ALA A 223 2.15 -8.08 9.78
CA ALA A 223 3.31 -8.74 10.35
C ALA A 223 3.29 -8.64 11.88
N ARG A 224 3.40 -9.80 12.52
CA ARG A 224 3.50 -9.96 13.97
C ARG A 224 4.43 -11.12 14.29
N ALA A 225 4.84 -11.24 15.54
CA ALA A 225 5.57 -12.41 16.00
C ALA A 225 4.78 -13.69 15.65
N GLY A 226 5.44 -14.66 15.03
CA GLY A 226 4.84 -15.86 14.45
C GLY A 226 4.57 -15.79 12.93
N SER A 227 4.72 -14.62 12.29
CA SER A 227 4.57 -14.44 10.83
C SER A 227 5.89 -14.52 10.06
N GLU A 228 7.01 -14.77 10.73
CA GLU A 228 8.36 -14.68 10.15
C GLU A 228 8.53 -15.60 8.95
N GLN A 229 8.12 -16.87 9.06
CA GLN A 229 8.28 -17.83 7.96
C GLN A 229 7.50 -17.41 6.72
N ALA A 230 6.27 -16.90 6.90
CA ALA A 230 5.46 -16.43 5.78
C ALA A 230 6.10 -15.23 5.08
N LEU A 231 6.71 -14.31 5.83
CA LEU A 231 7.43 -13.16 5.27
C LEU A 231 8.72 -13.58 4.56
N ILE A 232 9.47 -14.52 5.12
CA ILE A 232 10.67 -15.08 4.48
C ILE A 232 10.29 -15.74 3.15
N ASP A 233 9.28 -16.61 3.16
CA ASP A 233 8.80 -17.32 1.98
C ASP A 233 8.27 -16.34 0.92
N ALA A 234 7.53 -15.31 1.34
CA ALA A 234 7.01 -14.27 0.46
C ALA A 234 8.12 -13.38 -0.13
N ALA A 235 9.22 -13.16 0.59
CA ALA A 235 10.34 -12.35 0.11
C ALA A 235 11.13 -13.08 -1.00
N ARG A 236 11.15 -14.41 -0.99
CA ARG A 236 11.84 -15.20 -2.03
C ARG A 236 11.17 -14.97 -3.40
N GLY A 237 11.99 -14.65 -4.40
CA GLY A 237 11.53 -14.38 -5.77
C GLY A 237 10.96 -12.97 -5.97
N GLN A 238 10.94 -12.13 -4.94
CA GLN A 238 10.57 -10.72 -5.06
C GLN A 238 11.80 -9.86 -5.34
N THR A 239 11.57 -8.73 -6.00
CA THR A 239 12.61 -7.73 -6.28
C THR A 239 12.07 -6.32 -6.01
N GLY A 240 12.94 -5.31 -6.11
CA GLY A 240 12.56 -3.91 -6.00
C GLY A 240 11.83 -3.57 -4.70
N GLN A 241 10.73 -2.80 -4.81
CA GLN A 241 10.01 -2.29 -3.64
C GLN A 241 9.34 -3.40 -2.82
N ALA A 242 8.88 -4.49 -3.45
CA ALA A 242 8.23 -5.61 -2.75
C ALA A 242 9.22 -6.34 -1.84
N ALA A 243 10.39 -6.74 -2.37
CA ALA A 243 11.46 -7.35 -1.59
C ALA A 243 11.88 -6.47 -0.41
N ARG A 244 12.09 -5.18 -0.68
CA ARG A 244 12.44 -4.21 0.36
C ARG A 244 11.40 -4.11 1.46
N THR A 245 10.13 -4.03 1.10
CA THR A 245 9.03 -3.94 2.07
C THR A 245 8.98 -5.17 2.99
N LEU A 246 9.19 -6.37 2.44
CA LEU A 246 9.18 -7.62 3.22
C LEU A 246 10.41 -7.78 4.11
N VAL A 247 11.58 -7.42 3.59
CA VAL A 247 12.83 -7.41 4.36
C VAL A 247 12.76 -6.38 5.49
N GLU A 248 12.19 -5.20 5.25
CA GLU A 248 11.91 -4.20 6.29
C GLU A 248 10.88 -4.71 7.31
N ALA A 249 9.87 -5.49 6.89
CA ALA A 249 8.94 -6.16 7.80
C ALA A 249 9.66 -7.05 8.81
N LEU A 250 10.52 -7.94 8.31
CA LEU A 250 11.34 -8.85 9.13
C LEU A 250 12.24 -8.06 10.08
N ALA A 251 12.91 -7.01 9.59
CA ALA A 251 13.77 -6.17 10.42
C ALA A 251 13.01 -5.52 11.58
N ASN A 252 11.78 -5.08 11.34
CA ASN A 252 10.96 -4.41 12.35
C ASN A 252 10.33 -5.37 13.36
N LEU A 253 10.11 -6.65 13.00
CA LEU A 253 9.71 -7.68 13.97
C LEU A 253 10.77 -7.85 15.07
N GLY A 254 12.06 -7.80 14.68
CA GLY A 254 13.18 -7.83 15.61
C GLY A 254 13.34 -9.13 16.42
N THR A 255 12.49 -10.14 16.18
CA THR A 255 12.52 -11.46 16.82
C THR A 255 13.78 -12.24 16.42
N PRO A 256 14.25 -13.20 17.24
CA PRO A 256 15.37 -14.08 16.87
C PRO A 256 15.15 -14.79 15.53
N GLU A 257 13.92 -15.23 15.27
CA GLU A 257 13.49 -15.90 14.03
C GLU A 257 13.56 -14.94 12.85
N ALA A 258 13.10 -13.69 12.99
CA ALA A 258 13.18 -12.70 11.93
C ALA A 258 14.64 -12.34 11.61
N ARG A 259 15.50 -12.23 12.63
CA ARG A 259 16.95 -12.01 12.44
C ARG A 259 17.61 -13.18 11.74
N ALA A 260 17.25 -14.41 12.08
CA ALA A 260 17.74 -15.61 11.39
C ALA A 260 17.29 -15.61 9.91
N GLY A 261 16.01 -15.29 9.66
CA GLY A 261 15.46 -15.14 8.31
C GLY A 261 16.18 -14.07 7.48
N LEU A 262 16.49 -12.90 8.07
CA LEU A 262 17.26 -11.86 7.39
C LEU A 262 18.66 -12.34 7.00
N ARG A 263 19.34 -13.11 7.87
CA ARG A 263 20.66 -13.68 7.54
C ARG A 263 20.56 -14.73 6.43
N GLU A 264 19.49 -15.52 6.41
CA GLU A 264 19.21 -16.45 5.33
C GLU A 264 19.00 -15.72 4.00
N LEU A 265 18.16 -14.68 3.99
CA LEU A 265 17.90 -13.86 2.79
C LEU A 265 19.16 -13.12 2.33
N ALA A 266 20.03 -12.70 3.25
CA ALA A 266 21.34 -12.11 2.95
C ALA A 266 22.34 -13.11 2.33
N ALA A 267 22.04 -14.41 2.35
CA ALA A 267 22.78 -15.45 1.64
C ALA A 267 22.10 -15.89 0.32
N SER A 268 21.02 -15.22 -0.08
CA SER A 268 20.27 -15.54 -1.29
C SER A 268 21.13 -15.45 -2.56
N GLN A 269 20.86 -16.33 -3.53
CA GLN A 269 21.47 -16.24 -4.86
C GLN A 269 20.94 -15.03 -5.66
N ASP A 270 19.73 -14.54 -5.35
CA ASP A 270 19.18 -13.31 -5.93
C ASP A 270 19.93 -12.09 -5.39
N PRO A 271 20.69 -11.34 -6.22
CA PRO A 271 21.47 -10.20 -5.76
C PRO A 271 20.61 -9.08 -5.15
N ALA A 272 19.42 -8.81 -5.69
CA ALA A 272 18.60 -7.70 -5.22
C ALA A 272 18.04 -7.98 -3.82
N LEU A 273 17.57 -9.20 -3.59
CA LEU A 273 17.10 -9.63 -2.28
C LEU A 273 18.25 -9.74 -1.26
N ARG A 274 19.39 -10.29 -1.70
CA ARG A 274 20.61 -10.42 -0.90
C ARG A 274 21.10 -9.06 -0.40
N ASP A 275 21.18 -8.07 -1.29
CA ASP A 275 21.69 -6.74 -0.97
C ASP A 275 20.78 -6.02 0.04
N GLU A 276 19.46 -6.10 -0.13
CA GLU A 276 18.51 -5.46 0.79
C GLU A 276 18.49 -6.16 2.16
N ALA A 277 18.55 -7.49 2.20
CA ALA A 277 18.64 -8.24 3.45
C ALA A 277 19.98 -7.97 4.17
N SER A 278 21.09 -7.92 3.43
CA SER A 278 22.42 -7.59 3.96
C SER A 278 22.45 -6.20 4.58
N TYR A 279 21.82 -5.22 3.93
CA TYR A 279 21.66 -3.87 4.48
C TYR A 279 20.96 -3.89 5.86
N GLN A 280 19.85 -4.63 6.00
CA GLN A 280 19.17 -4.74 7.29
C GLN A 280 20.00 -5.48 8.33
N VAL A 281 20.71 -6.55 7.94
CA VAL A 281 21.61 -7.28 8.86
C VAL A 281 22.69 -6.34 9.40
N LEU A 282 23.36 -5.58 8.53
CA LEU A 282 24.39 -4.62 8.94
C LEU A 282 23.83 -3.47 9.79
N ARG A 283 22.56 -3.08 9.59
CA ARG A 283 21.90 -2.07 10.42
C ARG A 283 21.62 -2.58 11.84
N ILE A 284 21.31 -3.86 11.99
CA ILE A 284 20.91 -4.48 13.26
C ILE A 284 22.13 -5.00 14.05
N ASP A 285 23.06 -5.68 13.36
CA ASP A 285 24.17 -6.43 13.95
C ASP A 285 25.42 -6.29 13.08
N PRO A 286 26.02 -5.09 13.02
CA PRO A 286 27.22 -4.85 12.20
C PRO A 286 28.45 -5.56 12.79
N PRO A 287 29.33 -6.12 11.95
CA PRO A 287 30.54 -6.82 12.41
C PRO A 287 31.62 -5.87 12.99
N SER A 288 31.54 -4.58 12.67
CA SER A 288 32.47 -3.55 13.15
C SER A 288 31.80 -2.18 13.16
N ALA A 289 32.43 -1.21 13.84
CA ALA A 289 31.93 0.17 13.83
C ALA A 289 32.29 0.83 12.50
N GLY A 290 31.37 1.62 11.95
CA GLY A 290 31.60 2.32 10.69
C GLY A 290 30.40 3.12 10.21
N VAL A 291 30.41 3.46 8.93
CA VAL A 291 29.33 4.20 8.27
C VAL A 291 28.61 3.29 7.28
N LEU A 292 27.37 2.90 7.58
CA LEU A 292 26.53 2.12 6.68
C LEU A 292 25.89 3.05 5.64
N ILE A 293 26.17 2.84 4.36
CA ILE A 293 25.63 3.63 3.26
C ILE A 293 24.15 3.29 3.08
N SER A 294 23.29 4.28 3.34
CA SER A 294 21.83 4.20 3.15
C SER A 294 21.38 4.72 1.78
N GLY A 295 22.22 5.50 1.10
CA GLY A 295 21.98 5.97 -0.26
C GLY A 295 23.18 6.70 -0.86
N LEU A 296 23.10 6.99 -2.16
CA LEU A 296 24.13 7.73 -2.89
C LEU A 296 23.53 8.97 -3.55
N VAL A 297 24.36 9.99 -3.73
CA VAL A 297 24.03 11.14 -4.57
C VAL A 297 24.09 10.67 -6.03
N PRO A 298 23.01 10.81 -6.83
CA PRO A 298 23.01 10.40 -8.23
C PRO A 298 24.10 11.11 -9.03
N LYS A 299 24.82 10.35 -9.86
CA LYS A 299 26.00 10.77 -10.63
C LYS A 299 27.13 11.36 -9.76
N GLY A 300 27.15 11.00 -8.48
CA GLY A 300 28.16 11.41 -7.51
C GLY A 300 29.44 10.56 -7.58
N GLN A 301 30.47 10.99 -6.86
CA GLN A 301 31.77 10.30 -6.86
C GLN A 301 31.68 8.87 -6.31
N ALA A 302 30.88 8.66 -5.25
CA ALA A 302 30.68 7.34 -4.68
C ALA A 302 30.04 6.36 -5.66
N GLU A 303 29.01 6.79 -6.39
CA GLU A 303 28.38 5.95 -7.41
C GLU A 303 29.36 5.64 -8.55
N ALA A 304 30.13 6.65 -9.01
CA ALA A 304 31.16 6.46 -10.02
C ALA A 304 32.29 5.53 -9.58
N ALA A 305 32.63 5.53 -8.28
CA ALA A 305 33.59 4.62 -7.67
C ALA A 305 33.04 3.20 -7.45
N GLY A 306 31.75 2.98 -7.68
CA GLY A 306 31.09 1.68 -7.50
C GLY A 306 30.69 1.36 -6.06
N LEU A 307 30.62 2.37 -5.17
CA LEU A 307 29.97 2.23 -3.87
C LEU A 307 28.47 1.99 -4.06
N ARG A 308 27.87 1.30 -3.09
CA ARG A 308 26.47 0.90 -3.12
C ARG A 308 25.82 1.13 -1.76
N ARG A 309 24.49 1.27 -1.77
CA ARG A 309 23.69 1.12 -0.55
C ARG A 309 23.96 -0.28 0.01
N GLY A 310 24.11 -0.40 1.33
CA GLY A 310 24.51 -1.65 1.97
C GLY A 310 26.01 -1.82 2.17
N ASP A 311 26.85 -0.94 1.62
CA ASP A 311 28.27 -0.91 1.96
C ASP A 311 28.44 -0.31 3.37
N LEU A 312 29.17 -1.00 4.24
CA LEU A 312 29.64 -0.47 5.52
C LEU A 312 31.09 -0.02 5.36
N VAL A 313 31.32 1.29 5.41
CA VAL A 313 32.66 1.88 5.28
C VAL A 313 33.49 1.57 6.53
N LEU A 314 34.61 0.88 6.32
CA LEU A 314 35.53 0.44 7.36
C LEU A 314 36.76 1.35 7.48
N SER A 315 37.29 1.80 6.33
CA SER A 315 38.44 2.71 6.29
C SER A 315 38.44 3.55 5.02
N TYR A 316 39.11 4.71 5.12
CA TYR A 316 39.32 5.63 4.01
C TYR A 316 40.78 6.10 4.05
N ASN A 317 41.49 5.94 2.93
CA ASN A 317 42.90 6.27 2.78
C ASN A 317 43.81 5.65 3.87
N GLY A 318 43.50 4.41 4.29
CA GLY A 318 44.20 3.70 5.37
C GLY A 318 43.78 4.10 6.78
N SER A 319 43.03 5.19 6.96
CA SER A 319 42.47 5.60 8.25
C SER A 319 41.18 4.84 8.58
N PRO A 320 41.06 4.18 9.74
CA PRO A 320 39.81 3.54 10.17
C PRO A 320 38.67 4.55 10.29
N VAL A 321 37.49 4.17 9.80
CA VAL A 321 36.26 4.96 9.84
C VAL A 321 35.29 4.28 10.79
N THR A 322 35.04 4.90 11.94
CA THR A 322 34.15 4.35 12.98
C THR A 322 32.87 5.19 13.18
N ALA A 323 32.80 6.34 12.50
CA ALA A 323 31.75 7.34 12.62
C ALA A 323 31.71 8.21 11.35
N PHE A 324 30.57 8.85 11.09
CA PHE A 324 30.36 9.67 9.90
C PHE A 324 31.24 10.92 9.89
N ASP A 325 31.41 11.55 11.05
CA ASP A 325 32.27 12.73 11.18
C ASP A 325 33.74 12.40 10.86
N ARG A 326 34.22 11.22 11.25
CA ARG A 326 35.58 10.76 10.90
C ARG A 326 35.75 10.57 9.41
N LEU A 327 34.79 9.94 8.74
CA LEU A 327 34.81 9.82 7.28
C LEU A 327 34.85 11.20 6.62
N ARG A 328 34.01 12.13 7.08
CA ARG A 328 33.97 13.50 6.55
C ARG A 328 35.32 14.20 6.72
N GLU A 329 35.94 14.11 7.90
CA GLU A 329 37.26 14.71 8.17
C GLU A 329 38.33 14.16 7.23
N GLU A 330 38.42 12.84 7.06
CA GLU A 330 39.43 12.22 6.20
C GLU A 330 39.25 12.57 4.71
N VAL A 331 37.99 12.66 4.26
CA VAL A 331 37.66 13.09 2.89
C VAL A 331 38.11 14.53 2.64
N GLN A 332 37.90 15.44 3.60
CA GLN A 332 38.31 16.84 3.46
C GLN A 332 39.83 17.04 3.45
N LYS A 333 40.59 16.11 4.05
CA LYS A 333 42.07 16.12 4.00
C LYS A 333 42.62 15.67 2.65
N THR A 334 41.79 15.05 1.80
CA THR A 334 42.21 14.50 0.50
C THR A 334 41.87 15.48 -0.62
N SER A 335 42.84 15.78 -1.48
CA SER A 335 42.62 16.60 -2.69
C SER A 335 41.65 15.92 -3.66
N ALA A 336 40.83 16.70 -4.37
CA ALA A 336 39.91 16.21 -5.40
C ALA A 336 40.61 15.53 -6.59
N GLU A 337 41.91 15.78 -6.78
CA GLU A 337 42.73 15.16 -7.83
C GLU A 337 43.37 13.83 -7.42
N HIS A 338 43.37 13.51 -6.12
CA HIS A 338 43.98 12.26 -5.64
C HIS A 338 42.94 11.16 -5.54
N LEU A 339 43.28 9.99 -6.09
CA LEU A 339 42.57 8.74 -5.85
C LEU A 339 43.12 8.08 -4.60
N VAL A 340 42.24 7.75 -3.67
CA VAL A 340 42.60 7.05 -2.43
C VAL A 340 41.73 5.80 -2.24
N PRO A 341 42.27 4.76 -1.59
CA PRO A 341 41.50 3.55 -1.32
C PRO A 341 40.41 3.81 -0.27
N ILE A 342 39.21 3.33 -0.52
CA ILE A 342 38.12 3.20 0.46
C ILE A 342 37.80 1.72 0.62
N VAL A 343 37.82 1.22 1.86
CA VAL A 343 37.54 -0.18 2.18
C VAL A 343 36.15 -0.27 2.78
N VAL A 344 35.32 -1.14 2.20
CA VAL A 344 33.95 -1.36 2.65
C VAL A 344 33.68 -2.84 2.88
N GLN A 345 32.81 -3.13 3.84
CA GLN A 345 32.15 -4.42 3.97
C GLN A 345 30.89 -4.40 3.10
N ARG A 346 30.81 -5.30 2.12
CA ARG A 346 29.66 -5.50 1.25
C ARG A 346 29.14 -6.92 1.43
N GLY A 347 28.01 -7.07 2.12
CA GLY A 347 27.55 -8.38 2.57
C GLY A 347 28.62 -9.04 3.43
N ASN A 348 29.15 -10.19 3.01
CA ASN A 348 30.21 -10.93 3.70
C ASN A 348 31.63 -10.65 3.16
N GLU A 349 31.76 -9.82 2.13
CA GLU A 349 33.05 -9.55 1.49
C GLU A 349 33.60 -8.17 1.86
N THR A 350 34.93 -8.08 1.95
CA THR A 350 35.63 -6.79 2.04
C THR A 350 36.05 -6.35 0.65
N VAL A 351 35.55 -5.20 0.21
CA VAL A 351 35.83 -4.62 -1.11
C VAL A 351 36.67 -3.36 -0.94
N THR A 352 37.75 -3.25 -1.71
CA THR A 352 38.55 -2.02 -1.80
C THR A 352 38.24 -1.31 -3.11
N LEU A 353 37.78 -0.07 -3.03
CA LEU A 353 37.46 0.78 -4.18
C LEU A 353 38.40 2.00 -4.18
N GLN A 354 38.49 2.68 -5.32
CA GLN A 354 39.25 3.93 -5.45
C GLN A 354 38.27 5.10 -5.58
N ILE A 355 38.44 6.13 -4.76
CA ILE A 355 37.58 7.30 -4.76
C ILE A 355 38.40 8.59 -4.71
N ARG A 356 37.87 9.67 -5.30
CA ARG A 356 38.49 11.00 -5.25
C ARG A 356 38.16 11.69 -3.91
N GLY A 357 39.01 12.64 -3.53
CA GLY A 357 38.84 13.43 -2.31
C GLY A 357 37.79 14.55 -2.39
N GLN A 358 37.68 15.33 -1.29
CA GLN A 358 36.78 16.48 -1.08
C GLN A 358 35.27 16.19 -1.04
N GLN A 359 34.74 15.28 -1.84
CA GLN A 359 33.31 14.93 -1.84
C GLN A 359 33.07 13.46 -2.17
N ILE A 360 32.46 12.70 -1.27
CA ILE A 360 32.06 11.32 -1.55
C ILE A 360 30.67 11.25 -2.21
N GLY A 361 29.69 12.00 -1.68
CA GLY A 361 28.31 11.95 -2.18
C GLY A 361 27.52 10.72 -1.71
N ILE A 362 27.51 10.46 -0.40
CA ILE A 362 26.73 9.38 0.24
C ILE A 362 25.78 9.93 1.30
N TYR A 363 24.72 9.17 1.55
CA TYR A 363 23.91 9.22 2.75
C TYR A 363 24.20 7.94 3.56
N GLY A 364 24.25 8.03 4.87
CA GLY A 364 24.53 6.87 5.71
C GLY A 364 24.28 7.08 7.18
N ASP A 365 24.19 5.97 7.88
CA ASP A 365 23.97 5.89 9.32
C ASP A 365 25.23 5.36 10.01
N GLU A 366 25.56 5.89 11.18
CA GLU A 366 26.60 5.30 12.02
C GLU A 366 26.10 3.99 12.61
N VAL A 367 26.90 2.94 12.47
CA VAL A 367 26.60 1.62 13.05
C VAL A 367 27.75 1.17 13.94
N LYS A 368 27.43 0.45 15.01
CA LYS A 368 28.39 -0.06 15.99
C LYS A 368 27.96 -1.48 16.40
N PRO A 369 28.90 -2.42 16.61
CA PRO A 369 28.57 -3.75 17.09
C PRO A 369 27.79 -3.66 18.41
N GLY A 370 26.78 -4.52 18.57
CA GLY A 370 26.07 -4.65 19.84
C GLY A 370 27.04 -5.01 20.96
N ARG A 371 26.96 -4.28 22.09
CA ARG A 371 27.65 -4.65 23.34
C ARG A 371 26.92 -5.77 24.06
#